data_AF-A0AA35R2M6-F1
#
_entry.id   AF-A0AA35R2M6-F1
#
_cell.length_a   1.000
_cell.length_b   1.000
_cell.length_c   1.000
_cell.angle_alpha   90.00
_cell.angle_beta   90.00
_cell.angle_gamma   90.00
#
_symmetry.space_group_name_H-M   'P 1'
#
loop_
_entity.id
_entity.type
_entity.pdbx_description
1 polymer ?
#
loop_
_entity_poly.entity_id
_entity_poly.type
_entity_poly.pdbx_seq_one_letter_code
_entity_poly.pdbx_strand_id
1 'polypeptide(L)'
;MSSWLGRLRGVLGLKSRVRVVGTDLNGNKYIEAQPRGDSGRLRRTVKMVGVSTDQYTEDAIPHEWEQWLRGSRQDPPTHEVL
;
A
#
# COMPACT_ATOMS: atom_id res chain seq x y z
N MET A 1 45.65 2.16 21.77
CA MET A 1 45.54 0.83 21.13
C MET A 1 44.09 0.42 21.19
N SER A 2 43.37 0.58 20.07
CA SER A 2 41.92 0.36 19.98
C SER A 2 41.63 -1.08 19.57
N SER A 3 40.75 -1.75 20.31
CA SER A 3 40.17 -3.06 20.01
C SER A 3 38.89 -3.17 20.84
N TRP A 4 37.75 -3.75 20.46
CA TRP A 4 37.15 -4.27 19.22
C TRP A 4 35.69 -4.62 19.61
N LEU A 5 34.78 -4.60 18.63
CA LEU A 5 33.49 -5.32 18.54
C LEU A 5 32.24 -4.90 19.35
N GLY A 6 31.16 -4.76 18.57
CA GLY A 6 29.78 -5.09 18.95
C GLY A 6 28.83 -3.93 18.68
N ARG A 7 27.80 -4.00 17.84
CA ARG A 7 27.09 -5.12 17.22
C ARG A 7 26.46 -4.58 15.94
N LEU A 8 26.80 -5.12 14.77
CA LEU A 8 25.91 -5.02 13.62
C LEU A 8 24.73 -5.96 13.89
N ARG A 9 23.62 -5.44 14.44
CA ARG A 9 22.34 -6.15 14.33
C ARG A 9 21.94 -6.10 12.86
N GLY A 10 22.17 -7.20 12.16
CA GLY A 10 21.60 -7.42 10.85
C GLY A 10 20.08 -7.24 10.94
N VAL A 11 19.55 -6.23 10.27
CA VAL A 11 18.12 -6.14 9.97
C VAL A 11 17.88 -7.13 8.83
N LEU A 12 17.82 -8.43 9.16
CA LEU A 12 17.36 -9.42 8.21
C LEU A 12 15.94 -9.03 7.82
N GLY A 13 15.77 -8.63 6.56
CA GLY A 13 14.56 -8.01 6.04
C GLY A 13 13.30 -8.83 6.35
N LEU A 14 12.46 -8.28 7.22
CA LEU A 14 11.07 -8.72 7.33
C LEU A 14 10.34 -8.23 6.08
N LYS A 15 10.23 -9.09 5.07
CA LYS A 15 9.40 -8.81 3.88
C LYS A 15 7.92 -8.84 4.27
N SER A 16 7.26 -7.68 4.20
CA SER A 16 5.81 -7.56 4.29
C SER A 16 5.11 -8.38 3.20
N ARG A 17 3.95 -8.96 3.48
CA ARG A 17 3.12 -9.59 2.44
C ARG A 17 2.39 -8.49 1.70
N VAL A 18 2.77 -8.25 0.45
CA VAL A 18 2.18 -7.23 -0.42
C VAL A 18 1.45 -7.91 -1.57
N ARG A 19 0.21 -7.51 -1.85
CA ARG A 19 -0.61 -8.04 -2.93
C ARG A 19 -1.32 -6.91 -3.66
N VAL A 20 -1.29 -6.95 -5.00
CA VAL A 20 -2.16 -6.10 -5.84
C VAL A 20 -3.57 -6.68 -5.78
N VAL A 21 -4.53 -5.86 -5.40
CA VAL A 21 -5.92 -6.24 -5.17
C VAL A 21 -6.80 -5.92 -6.37
N GLY A 22 -6.51 -4.83 -7.08
CA GLY A 22 -7.24 -4.45 -8.29
C GLY A 22 -6.60 -3.30 -9.04
N THR A 23 -7.23 -2.91 -10.13
CA THR A 23 -6.80 -1.80 -10.98
C THR A 23 -8.03 -1.05 -11.48
N ASP A 24 -8.06 0.28 -11.39
CA ASP A 24 -9.18 1.05 -11.95
C ASP A 24 -9.05 1.28 -13.46
N LEU A 25 -10.05 1.96 -14.06
CA LEU A 25 -10.05 2.30 -15.48
C LEU A 25 -8.90 3.22 -15.88
N ASN A 26 -8.34 3.97 -14.94
CA ASN A 26 -7.21 4.87 -15.15
C ASN A 26 -5.87 4.12 -15.07
N GLY A 27 -5.89 2.83 -14.74
CA GLY A 27 -4.71 1.99 -14.60
C GLY A 27 -4.04 2.07 -13.22
N ASN A 28 -4.61 2.79 -12.26
CA ASN A 28 -4.07 2.90 -10.91
C ASN A 28 -4.15 1.54 -10.22
N LYS A 29 -3.08 1.14 -9.54
CA LYS A 29 -3.00 -0.19 -8.90
C LYS A 29 -3.24 -0.08 -7.40
N TYR A 30 -4.21 -0.81 -6.90
CA TYR A 30 -4.57 -0.84 -5.50
C TYR A 30 -3.90 -2.01 -4.81
N ILE A 31 -3.26 -1.76 -3.68
CA ILE A 31 -2.33 -2.66 -3.03
C ILE A 31 -2.74 -2.82 -1.57
N GLU A 32 -2.76 -4.07 -1.11
CA GLU A 32 -2.92 -4.41 0.29
C GLU A 32 -1.61 -5.01 0.81
N ALA A 33 -1.11 -4.46 1.90
CA ALA A 33 0.12 -4.86 2.54
C ALA A 33 -0.14 -5.24 4.00
N GLN A 34 0.30 -6.43 4.40
CA GLN A 34 0.34 -6.86 5.79
C GLN A 34 1.80 -6.82 6.28
N PRO A 35 2.20 -5.82 7.06
CA PRO A 35 3.51 -5.80 7.69
C PRO A 35 3.63 -6.94 8.72
N ARG A 36 4.70 -7.73 8.63
CA ARG A 36 5.02 -8.73 9.66
C ARG A 36 5.67 -8.01 10.85
N GLY A 37 5.03 -8.06 12.02
CA GLY A 37 5.55 -7.51 13.27
C GLY A 37 4.88 -6.21 13.74
N ASP A 38 4.10 -5.55 12.88
CA ASP A 38 3.07 -4.59 13.32
C ASP A 38 1.83 -5.41 13.77
N SER A 39 0.85 -4.80 14.43
CA SER A 39 -0.32 -5.45 15.10
C SER A 39 -1.26 -6.31 14.22
N GLY A 40 -0.82 -6.71 13.02
CA GLY A 40 -1.60 -7.41 12.01
C GLY A 40 -2.43 -6.48 11.14
N ARG A 41 -2.37 -5.15 11.39
CA ARG A 41 -3.17 -4.15 10.68
C ARG A 41 -2.83 -4.15 9.19
N LEU A 42 -3.84 -4.42 8.37
CA LEU A 42 -3.77 -4.30 6.92
C LEU A 42 -3.58 -2.83 6.54
N ARG A 43 -2.60 -2.56 5.67
CA ARG A 43 -2.37 -1.25 5.06
C ARG A 43 -2.83 -1.31 3.62
N ARG A 44 -3.57 -0.29 3.19
CA ARG A 44 -4.08 -0.17 1.83
C ARG A 44 -3.47 1.07 1.20
N THR A 45 -2.93 0.91 0.00
CA THR A 45 -2.28 1.99 -0.74
C THR A 45 -2.64 1.91 -2.22
N VAL A 46 -2.49 3.03 -2.92
CA VAL A 46 -2.66 3.10 -4.37
C VAL A 46 -1.36 3.55 -5.02
N LYS A 47 -1.04 2.93 -6.16
CA LYS A 47 0.00 3.39 -7.06
C LYS A 47 -0.66 4.03 -8.28
N MET A 48 -0.69 5.35 -8.28
CA MET A 48 -1.27 6.14 -9.37
C MET A 48 -0.38 6.07 -10.61
N VAL A 49 -0.99 6.02 -11.80
CA VAL A 49 -0.26 6.08 -13.07
C VAL A 49 -0.22 7.51 -13.56
N GLY A 50 0.98 8.01 -13.91
CA GLY A 50 1.14 9.33 -14.53
C GLY A 50 0.92 10.53 -13.61
N VAL A 51 0.60 10.33 -12.34
CA VAL A 51 0.38 11.38 -11.34
C VAL A 51 1.50 11.32 -10.30
N SER A 52 2.26 12.42 -10.14
CA SER A 52 3.16 12.56 -9.00
C SER A 52 2.34 12.84 -7.73
N THR A 53 2.90 12.52 -6.55
CA THR A 53 2.21 12.77 -5.27
C THR A 53 1.71 14.21 -5.14
N ASP A 54 2.45 15.18 -5.70
CA ASP A 54 2.13 16.61 -5.65
C ASP A 54 1.01 17.03 -6.62
N GLN A 55 0.62 16.16 -7.55
CA GLN A 55 -0.44 16.38 -8.54
C GLN A 55 -1.72 15.60 -8.19
N TYR A 56 -1.80 15.04 -7.00
CA TYR A 56 -3.01 14.36 -6.54
C TYR A 56 -4.20 15.34 -6.47
N THR A 57 -5.30 14.95 -7.10
CA THR A 57 -6.60 15.62 -6.96
C THR A 57 -7.60 14.65 -6.34
N GLU A 58 -8.61 15.17 -5.64
CA GLU A 58 -9.63 14.34 -4.97
C GLU A 58 -10.38 13.43 -5.96
N ASP A 59 -10.55 13.87 -7.21
CA ASP A 59 -11.21 13.11 -8.28
C ASP A 59 -10.32 12.06 -8.97
N ALA A 60 -9.03 11.98 -8.60
CA ALA A 60 -8.10 11.06 -9.25
C ALA A 60 -8.36 9.58 -8.93
N ILE A 61 -9.05 9.31 -7.81
CA ILE A 61 -9.39 7.97 -7.32
C ILE A 61 -10.92 7.81 -7.40
N PRO A 62 -11.44 6.73 -8.01
CA PRO A 62 -12.88 6.47 -7.96
C PRO A 62 -13.37 6.30 -6.52
N HIS A 63 -14.55 6.84 -6.22
CA HIS A 63 -15.10 6.90 -4.86
C HIS A 63 -15.10 5.56 -4.12
N GLU A 64 -15.43 4.47 -4.81
CA GLU A 64 -15.45 3.13 -4.21
C GLU A 64 -14.06 2.65 -3.76
N TRP A 65 -13.04 2.96 -4.54
CA TRP A 65 -11.65 2.67 -4.21
C TRP A 65 -11.16 3.55 -3.06
N GLU A 66 -11.62 4.80 -2.98
CA GLU A 66 -11.32 5.68 -1.86
C GLU A 66 -11.90 5.15 -0.54
N GLN A 67 -13.17 4.72 -0.53
CA GLN A 67 -13.79 4.11 0.66
C GLN A 67 -13.04 2.86 1.11
N TRP A 68 -12.57 2.04 0.17
CA TRP A 68 -11.75 0.88 0.48
C TRP A 68 -10.39 1.27 1.07
N LEU A 69 -9.68 2.24 0.48
CA LEU A 69 -8.41 2.74 1.01
C LEU A 69 -8.53 3.28 2.44
N ARG A 70 -9.63 4.00 2.72
CA ARG A 70 -9.94 4.56 4.05
C ARG A 70 -10.42 3.53 5.07
N GLY A 71 -10.73 2.31 4.64
CA GLY A 71 -11.22 1.23 5.50
C GLY A 71 -12.72 1.29 5.80
N SER A 72 -13.46 2.22 5.20
CA SER A 72 -14.93 2.28 5.29
C SER A 72 -15.58 1.10 4.56
N ARG A 73 -14.91 0.56 3.53
CA ARG A 73 -15.30 -0.68 2.84
C ARG A 73 -14.32 -1.81 3.17
N GLN A 74 -14.82 -2.98 3.55
CA GLN A 74 -13.96 -4.13 3.89
C GLN A 74 -13.39 -4.81 2.64
N ASP A 75 -14.24 -5.09 1.66
CA ASP A 75 -13.87 -5.75 0.41
C ASP A 75 -13.50 -4.74 -0.68
N PRO A 76 -12.51 -5.06 -1.53
CA PRO A 76 -12.18 -4.20 -2.66
C PRO A 76 -13.36 -4.12 -3.63
N PRO A 77 -13.51 -2.99 -4.35
CA PRO A 77 -14.44 -2.92 -5.46
C PRO A 77 -14.18 -4.03 -6.46
N THR A 78 -15.24 -4.76 -6.82
CA THR A 78 -15.28 -5.48 -8.09
C THR A 78 -15.30 -4.43 -9.18
N HIS A 79 -14.67 -4.69 -10.33
CA HIS A 79 -14.71 -3.77 -11.47
C HIS A 79 -16.16 -3.73 -12.01
N GLU A 80 -17.06 -3.05 -11.31
CA GLU A 80 -18.37 -2.71 -11.85
C GLU A 80 -18.12 -1.60 -12.85
N VAL A 81 -18.12 -2.00 -14.11
CA VAL A 81 -18.18 -1.14 -15.30
C VAL A 81 -19.21 -0.04 -15.05
N LEU A 82 -18.73 1.18 -14.82
CA LEU A 82 -19.54 2.40 -14.97
C LEU A 82 -19.77 2.69 -16.45
#